data_AF-R7HLC8-F1
#
_entry.id   AF-R7HLC8-F1
#
_cell.length_a   1.000
_cell.length_b   1.000
_cell.length_c   1.000
_cell.angle_alpha   90.00
_cell.angle_beta   90.00
_cell.angle_gamma   90.00
#
_symmetry.space_group_name_H-M   'P 1'
#
loop_
_entity.id
_entity.type
_entity.pdbx_description
1 polymer ?
#
loop_
_entity_poly.entity_id
_entity_poly.type
_entity_poly.pdbx_seq_one_letter_code
_entity_poly.pdbx_strand_id
1 'polypeptide(L)'
;MNEDVLKKLKKDEDGLATYEYIANNIGSCDGDMPELVDNIIKVDRNGQFIVSTARYLAAIDKEKYSDSISKLLDASIEKDRDRKYMPSLLASIWGEDYVEKAEELSASDNNFRRIYKRVYPKGF
;
A
#
# COMPACT_ATOMS: atom_id res chain seq x y z
N MET A 1 18.01 -4.53 9.50
CA MET A 1 17.17 -4.60 10.71
C MET A 1 17.73 -5.64 11.67
N ASN A 2 17.57 -5.47 12.98
CA ASN A 2 17.90 -6.53 13.95
C ASN A 2 16.95 -7.73 13.75
N GLU A 3 17.49 -8.94 13.63
CA GLU A 3 16.72 -10.18 13.47
C GLU A 3 15.66 -10.38 14.56
N ASP A 4 15.90 -9.91 15.78
CA ASP A 4 14.96 -10.05 16.89
C ASP A 4 13.74 -9.14 16.72
N VAL A 5 13.91 -7.97 16.09
CA VAL A 5 12.79 -7.08 15.74
C VAL A 5 11.93 -7.76 14.68
N LEU A 6 12.56 -8.27 13.63
CA LEU A 6 11.89 -8.99 12.56
C LEU A 6 11.10 -10.20 13.07
N LYS A 7 11.70 -11.00 13.97
CA LYS A 7 11.02 -12.15 14.60
C LYS A 7 9.78 -11.74 15.40
N LYS A 8 9.80 -10.56 16.03
CA LYS A 8 8.62 -10.03 16.73
C LYS A 8 7.55 -9.59 15.73
N LEU A 9 7.93 -8.85 14.69
CA LEU A 9 7.00 -8.39 13.64
C LEU A 9 6.34 -9.55 12.88
N LYS A 10 7.06 -10.66 12.68
CA LYS A 10 6.52 -11.88 12.03
C LYS A 10 5.49 -12.64 12.88
N LYS A 11 5.42 -12.37 14.18
CA LYS A 11 4.42 -12.95 15.10
C LYS A 11 3.15 -12.14 15.18
N ASP A 12 3.12 -10.98 14.54
CA ASP A 12 1.94 -10.14 14.45
C ASP A 12 0.81 -10.85 13.70
N GLU A 13 -0.42 -10.65 14.16
CA GLU A 13 -1.59 -11.34 13.63
C GLU A 13 -2.23 -10.59 12.46
N ASP A 14 -2.07 -9.26 12.42
CA ASP A 14 -2.82 -8.38 11.51
C ASP A 14 -1.97 -7.36 10.73
N GLY A 15 -0.71 -7.14 11.10
CA GLY A 15 0.21 -6.23 10.39
C GLY A 15 0.36 -4.85 11.01
N LEU A 16 -0.39 -4.54 12.06
CA LEU A 16 -0.30 -3.28 12.79
C LEU A 16 1.11 -3.02 13.30
N ALA A 17 1.77 -4.02 13.89
CA ALA A 17 3.09 -3.84 14.49
C ALA A 17 4.15 -3.47 13.45
N THR A 18 4.02 -4.00 12.22
CA THR A 18 4.97 -3.68 11.15
C THR A 18 4.71 -2.29 10.59
N TYR A 19 3.44 -1.90 10.45
CA TYR A 19 3.05 -0.55 10.07
C TYR A 19 3.58 0.48 11.09
N GLU A 20 3.36 0.26 12.39
CA GLU A 20 3.85 1.13 13.46
C GLU A 20 5.38 1.21 13.48
N TYR A 21 6.06 0.09 13.22
CA TYR A 21 7.51 0.08 13.11
C TYR A 21 8.00 0.97 11.97
N ILE A 22 7.41 0.85 10.77
CA ILE A 22 7.73 1.72 9.63
C ILE A 22 7.48 3.19 10.02
N ALA A 23 6.30 3.50 10.55
CA ALA A 23 5.91 4.88 10.87
C ALA A 23 6.86 5.54 11.88
N ASN A 24 7.32 4.78 12.88
CA ASN A 24 8.22 5.27 13.92
C ASN A 24 9.70 5.32 13.51
N ASN A 25 10.08 4.65 12.41
CA ASN A 25 11.48 4.51 12.00
C ASN A 25 11.73 4.92 10.53
N ILE A 26 10.78 5.60 9.89
CA ILE A 26 10.88 6.05 8.50
C ILE A 26 12.17 6.85 8.28
N GLY A 27 12.86 6.61 7.16
CA GLY A 27 14.18 7.19 6.90
C GLY A 27 15.35 6.43 7.53
N SER A 28 15.13 5.73 8.65
CA SER A 28 16.14 4.88 9.30
C SER A 28 16.00 3.40 8.92
N CYS A 29 14.79 2.94 8.61
CA CYS A 29 14.49 1.57 8.21
C CYS A 29 14.42 1.36 6.68
N ASP A 30 14.85 2.34 5.87
CA ASP A 30 14.69 2.29 4.40
C ASP A 30 15.39 1.09 3.76
N GLY A 31 16.57 0.71 4.26
CA GLY A 31 17.29 -0.46 3.80
C GLY A 31 16.57 -1.78 4.07
N ASP A 32 15.62 -1.77 5.01
CA ASP A 32 14.81 -2.93 5.41
C ASP A 32 13.39 -2.88 4.84
N MET A 33 13.03 -1.81 4.11
CA MET A 33 11.69 -1.58 3.59
C MET A 33 11.15 -2.75 2.76
N PRO A 34 11.94 -3.40 1.87
CA PRO A 34 11.44 -4.55 1.12
C PRO A 34 10.96 -5.70 2.02
N GLU A 35 11.70 -6.00 3.10
CA GLU A 35 11.31 -7.07 4.03
C GLU A 35 10.11 -6.67 4.89
N LEU A 36 10.01 -5.41 5.29
CA LEU A 36 8.88 -4.89 6.06
C LEU A 36 7.58 -4.93 5.24
N VAL A 37 7.64 -4.55 3.96
CA VAL A 37 6.52 -4.66 3.02
C VAL A 37 6.09 -6.11 2.85
N ASP A 38 7.05 -7.03 2.68
CA ASP A 38 6.75 -8.46 2.56
C ASP A 38 6.09 -9.03 3.80
N ASN A 39 6.52 -8.58 4.97
CA ASN A 39 5.89 -8.99 6.21
C ASN A 39 4.44 -8.49 6.29
N ILE A 40 4.16 -7.21 5.99
CA ILE A 40 2.80 -6.66 5.97
C ILE A 40 1.91 -7.45 5.02
N ILE A 41 2.35 -7.70 3.80
CA ILE A 41 1.57 -8.46 2.80
C ILE A 41 1.25 -9.87 3.30
N LYS A 42 2.19 -10.48 4.04
CA LYS A 42 2.02 -11.80 4.63
C LYS A 42 0.99 -11.81 5.76
N VAL A 43 1.13 -10.91 6.73
CA VAL A 43 0.34 -10.96 7.98
C VAL A 43 -1.01 -10.24 7.88
N ASP A 44 -1.11 -9.17 7.08
CA ASP A 44 -2.37 -8.46 6.87
C ASP A 44 -3.32 -9.31 6.01
N ARG A 45 -4.42 -9.72 6.64
CA ARG A 45 -5.39 -10.64 6.05
C ARG A 45 -6.48 -9.92 5.26
N ASN A 46 -6.79 -8.67 5.59
CA ASN A 46 -7.92 -7.93 5.02
C ASN A 46 -7.50 -6.71 4.20
N GLY A 47 -6.20 -6.39 4.17
CA GLY A 47 -5.65 -5.31 3.37
C GLY A 47 -5.69 -3.93 4.04
N GLN A 48 -6.14 -3.84 5.29
CA GLN A 48 -6.20 -2.57 6.02
C GLN A 48 -4.82 -1.91 6.14
N PHE A 49 -3.82 -2.65 6.59
CA PHE A 49 -2.47 -2.13 6.82
C PHE A 49 -1.64 -2.10 5.54
N ILE A 50 -1.92 -2.97 4.57
CA ILE A 50 -1.36 -2.85 3.21
C ILE A 50 -1.74 -1.49 2.62
N VAL A 51 -3.04 -1.15 2.63
CA VAL A 51 -3.53 0.14 2.11
C VAL A 51 -2.98 1.30 2.94
N SER A 52 -3.02 1.21 4.27
CA SER A 52 -2.54 2.28 5.15
C SER A 52 -1.06 2.56 4.94
N THR A 53 -0.25 1.52 4.77
CA THR A 53 1.20 1.64 4.50
C THR A 53 1.46 2.27 3.14
N ALA A 54 0.74 1.86 2.09
CA ALA A 54 0.90 2.45 0.76
C ALA A 54 0.62 3.96 0.77
N ARG A 55 -0.48 4.37 1.43
CA ARG A 55 -0.84 5.78 1.58
C ARG A 55 0.20 6.55 2.39
N TYR A 56 0.67 5.96 3.49
CA TYR A 56 1.69 6.58 4.32
C TYR A 56 2.99 6.81 3.54
N LEU A 57 3.52 5.79 2.88
CA LEU A 57 4.75 5.91 2.09
C LEU A 57 4.63 6.94 0.96
N ALA A 58 3.49 6.97 0.27
CA ALA A 58 3.23 7.96 -0.77
C ALA A 58 3.18 9.40 -0.22
N ALA A 59 2.64 9.60 0.98
CA ALA A 59 2.59 10.90 1.63
C ALA A 59 3.97 11.37 2.13
N ILE A 60 4.88 10.43 2.47
CA ILE A 60 6.25 10.76 2.86
C ILE A 60 7.10 11.10 1.63
N ASP A 61 7.20 10.18 0.68
CA ASP A 61 7.98 10.35 -0.55
C ASP A 61 7.59 9.28 -1.57
N LYS A 62 6.67 9.63 -2.48
CA LYS A 62 6.14 8.72 -3.49
C LYS A 62 7.20 8.20 -4.46
N GLU A 63 8.21 8.99 -4.80
CA GLU A 63 9.25 8.59 -5.75
C GLU A 63 10.22 7.61 -5.10
N LYS A 64 10.70 7.95 -3.90
CA LYS A 64 11.64 7.12 -3.13
C LYS A 64 11.08 5.74 -2.81
N TYR A 65 9.80 5.65 -2.45
CA TYR A 65 9.17 4.37 -2.07
C TYR A 65 8.34 3.74 -3.19
N SER A 66 8.52 4.17 -4.44
CA SER A 66 7.70 3.74 -5.58
C SER A 66 7.59 2.22 -5.73
N ASP A 67 8.69 1.47 -5.58
CA ASP A 67 8.69 0.00 -5.62
C ASP A 67 7.85 -0.62 -4.49
N SER A 68 8.03 -0.13 -3.27
CA SER A 68 7.26 -0.56 -2.09
C SER A 68 5.78 -0.25 -2.25
N ILE A 69 5.44 0.96 -2.71
CA ILE A 69 4.07 1.39 -2.97
C ILE A 69 3.45 0.47 -4.04
N SER A 70 4.12 0.26 -5.18
CA SER A 70 3.60 -0.60 -6.24
C SER A 70 3.26 -2.01 -5.72
N LYS A 71 4.16 -2.61 -4.94
CA LYS A 71 3.94 -3.94 -4.35
C LYS A 71 2.74 -3.98 -3.39
N LEU A 72 2.55 -2.92 -2.60
CA LEU A 72 1.40 -2.81 -1.71
C LEU A 72 0.09 -2.58 -2.48
N LEU A 73 0.10 -1.79 -3.56
CA LEU A 73 -1.07 -1.61 -4.43
C LEU A 73 -1.50 -2.95 -5.04
N ASP A 74 -0.53 -3.74 -5.52
CA ASP A 74 -0.77 -5.09 -6.03
C ASP A 74 -1.38 -6.02 -4.97
N ALA A 75 -0.85 -6.00 -3.74
CA ALA A 75 -1.36 -6.83 -2.67
C ALA A 75 -2.75 -6.39 -2.17
N SER A 76 -3.05 -5.08 -2.18
CA SER A 76 -4.36 -4.56 -1.76
C SER A 76 -5.51 -5.11 -2.61
N ILE A 77 -5.24 -5.31 -3.90
CA ILE A 77 -6.18 -5.87 -4.86
C ILE A 77 -6.64 -7.28 -4.46
N GLU A 78 -5.75 -8.08 -3.87
CA GLU A 78 -6.01 -9.47 -3.47
C GLU A 78 -6.60 -9.56 -2.06
N LYS A 79 -6.16 -8.67 -1.16
CA LYS A 79 -6.44 -8.74 0.28
C LYS A 79 -7.68 -7.95 0.68
N ASP A 80 -7.90 -6.76 0.11
CA ASP A 80 -9.09 -5.95 0.36
C ASP A 80 -10.26 -6.34 -0.58
N ARG A 81 -10.73 -7.58 -0.42
CA ARG A 81 -11.76 -8.18 -1.27
C ARG A 81 -13.10 -7.43 -1.21
N ASP A 82 -13.40 -6.87 -0.05
CA ASP A 82 -14.63 -6.09 0.18
C ASP A 82 -14.49 -4.63 -0.31
N ARG A 83 -13.31 -4.24 -0.81
CA ARG A 83 -13.01 -2.90 -1.33
C ARG A 83 -13.27 -1.82 -0.28
N LYS A 84 -13.01 -2.15 0.98
CA LYS A 84 -13.29 -1.29 2.14
C LYS A 84 -12.25 -0.18 2.28
N TYR A 85 -11.00 -0.46 1.91
CA TYR A 85 -9.84 0.41 2.14
C TYR A 85 -9.27 0.95 0.83
N MET A 86 -9.22 0.12 -0.21
CA MET A 86 -8.66 0.41 -1.52
C MET A 86 -9.22 1.68 -2.20
N PRO A 87 -10.50 2.09 -2.05
CA PRO A 87 -10.97 3.37 -2.58
C PRO A 87 -10.15 4.57 -2.08
N SER A 88 -9.63 4.52 -0.86
CA SER A 88 -8.80 5.60 -0.29
C SER A 88 -7.42 5.74 -0.96
N LEU A 89 -6.96 4.72 -1.69
CA LEU A 89 -5.71 4.79 -2.46
C LEU A 89 -5.81 5.73 -3.64
N LEU A 90 -7.00 5.86 -4.26
CA LEU A 90 -7.16 6.61 -5.50
C LEU A 90 -6.71 8.08 -5.34
N ALA A 91 -7.30 8.79 -4.38
CA ALA A 91 -6.91 10.17 -4.07
C ALA A 91 -5.49 10.26 -3.50
N SER A 92 -5.11 9.32 -2.63
CA SER A 92 -3.82 9.39 -1.92
C SER A 92 -2.61 9.17 -2.82
N ILE A 93 -2.76 8.38 -3.89
CA ILE A 93 -1.66 8.05 -4.80
C ILE A 93 -1.73 8.92 -6.06
N TRP A 94 -2.91 9.18 -6.62
CA TRP A 94 -3.06 9.87 -7.91
C TRP A 94 -3.64 11.28 -7.84
N GLY A 95 -3.88 11.81 -6.62
CA GLY A 95 -4.40 13.15 -6.39
C GLY A 95 -5.93 13.18 -6.29
N GLU A 96 -6.48 14.20 -5.65
CA GLU A 96 -7.94 14.36 -5.45
C GLU A 96 -8.71 14.50 -6.77
N ASP A 97 -8.04 14.97 -7.82
CA ASP A 97 -8.57 15.14 -9.18
C ASP A 97 -8.48 13.88 -10.05
N TYR A 98 -8.18 12.71 -9.45
CA TYR A 98 -8.00 11.45 -10.19
C TYR A 98 -9.22 11.06 -11.05
N VAL A 99 -10.43 11.49 -10.66
CA VAL A 99 -11.66 11.20 -11.41
C VAL A 99 -11.67 11.94 -12.74
N GLU A 100 -11.21 13.19 -12.78
CA GLU A 100 -11.15 14.00 -14.01
C GLU A 100 -10.11 13.45 -14.99
N LYS A 101 -9.06 12.82 -14.45
CA LYS A 101 -7.94 12.23 -15.21
C LYS A 101 -8.09 10.71 -15.38
N ALA A 102 -9.24 10.14 -15.07
CA ALA A 102 -9.36 8.70 -14.88
C ALA A 102 -9.08 7.90 -16.17
N GLU A 103 -9.45 8.43 -17.34
CA GLU A 103 -9.12 7.83 -18.63
C GLU A 103 -7.61 7.85 -18.92
N GLU A 104 -6.96 9.01 -18.73
CA GLU A 104 -5.52 9.20 -18.93
C GLU A 104 -4.70 8.32 -17.98
N LEU A 105 -5.04 8.34 -16.70
CA LEU A 105 -4.40 7.53 -15.67
C LEU A 105 -4.61 6.03 -15.92
N SER A 106 -5.77 5.63 -16.42
CA SER A 106 -6.02 4.22 -16.74
C SER A 106 -5.25 3.74 -17.97
N ALA A 107 -4.94 4.64 -18.90
CA ALA A 107 -4.12 4.33 -20.06
C ALA A 107 -2.63 4.23 -19.73
N SER A 108 -2.16 5.05 -18.77
CA SER A 108 -0.74 5.20 -18.45
C SER A 108 -0.27 4.43 -17.21
N ASP A 109 -1.15 4.11 -16.27
CA ASP A 109 -0.83 3.45 -15.00
C ASP A 109 -1.68 2.17 -14.79
N ASN A 110 -0.99 1.02 -14.80
CA ASN A 110 -1.63 -0.27 -14.64
C ASN A 110 -2.23 -0.48 -13.24
N ASN A 111 -1.60 0.06 -12.20
CA ASN A 111 -2.10 -0.04 -10.82
C ASN A 111 -3.36 0.81 -10.66
N PHE A 112 -3.35 2.04 -11.19
CA PHE A 112 -4.55 2.88 -11.22
C PHE A 112 -5.71 2.16 -11.90
N ARG A 113 -5.50 1.70 -13.14
CA ARG A 113 -6.54 1.00 -13.93
C ARG A 113 -7.14 -0.18 -13.17
N ARG A 114 -6.31 -1.01 -12.53
CA ARG A 114 -6.74 -2.22 -11.82
C ARG A 114 -7.48 -1.92 -10.52
N ILE A 115 -7.07 -0.88 -9.80
CA ILE A 115 -7.74 -0.42 -8.58
C ILE A 115 -9.05 0.27 -8.95
N TYR A 116 -9.00 1.25 -9.86
CA TYR A 116 -10.16 2.01 -10.32
C TYR A 116 -11.28 1.09 -10.81
N LYS A 117 -10.98 0.09 -11.65
CA LYS A 117 -11.99 -0.89 -12.13
C LYS A 117 -12.64 -1.71 -11.02
N ARG A 118 -11.94 -1.98 -9.92
CA ARG A 118 -12.52 -2.71 -8.77
C ARG A 118 -13.42 -1.81 -7.93
N VAL A 119 -13.02 -0.56 -7.73
CA VAL A 119 -13.80 0.44 -6.99
C VAL A 119 -15.04 0.85 -7.79
N TYR A 120 -14.89 1.06 -9.10
CA TYR A 120 -15.93 1.47 -10.04
C TYR A 120 -16.17 0.41 -11.13
N PRO A 121 -16.86 -0.71 -10.81
CA PRO A 121 -17.06 -1.81 -11.75
C PRO A 121 -17.94 -1.47 -12.96
N LYS A 122 -18.66 -0.34 -12.92
CA LYS A 122 -19.51 0.14 -14.02
C LYS A 122 -18.75 0.94 -15.09
N GLY A 123 -17.45 1.21 -14.91
CA GLY A 123 -16.62 1.95 -15.87
C GLY A 123 -16.56 3.46 -15.59
N PHE A 124 -15.93 4.18 -16.52
CA PHE A 124 -15.91 5.65 -16.60
C PHE A 124 -17.24 6.17 -17.13
#